data_AF-A0A820GV87-F1
#
_entry.id   AF-A0A820GV87-F1
#
_cell.length_a   1.000
_cell.length_b   1.000
_cell.length_c   1.000
_cell.angle_alpha   90.00
_cell.angle_beta   90.00
_cell.angle_gamma   90.00
#
_symmetry.space_group_name_H-M   'P 1'
#
loop_
_entity.id
_entity.type
_entity.pdbx_description
1 polymer ?
#
loop_
_entity_poly.entity_id
_entity_poly.type
_entity_poly.pdbx_seq_one_letter_code
_entity_poly.pdbx_strand_id
1 'polypeptide(L)'
;GCLGLQLEKRQENEDNRLNKIIHGLCQGYRRILHSPDIPHIFHDRDFIYMLRELRFELMNLNEIEHTSIGEITPRSLLRALEDNFNGTRMEEFDKVVNTFSTVVGEQCPDFFSLINEKQQSQRNVPTILRSSMKLDPTRRRLYGRYKLIIDESEDESAVRLLFQLGILNSDPSQTTVFRMSDFPNDVDNELRNVEILSNIKLCMETGKTILMINTGRIHGSLYDVFNQNFSIMATEESRKIFSKVAIGPKTIDVVVHEDFQCIVHIKRSEFKDIPAPFLSRFQKYSFSISDFYRIQLREIPIEDQKLMKNIETKVRSFIDHFGK
;
A
#
# COMPACT_ATOMS: atom_id res chain seq x y z
N GLY A 1 -13.33 20.70 7.25
CA GLY A 1 -13.83 19.30 7.29
C GLY A 1 -12.69 18.30 7.21
N CYS A 2 -12.95 16.99 7.24
CA CYS A 2 -11.94 15.91 7.29
C CYS A 2 -10.89 15.93 6.15
N LEU A 3 -11.14 16.66 5.06
CA LEU A 3 -10.18 16.91 3.98
C LEU A 3 -9.33 18.17 4.20
N GLY A 4 -9.51 18.94 5.28
CA GLY A 4 -8.75 20.16 5.56
C GLY A 4 -8.88 21.26 4.51
N LEU A 5 -9.95 21.25 3.70
CA LEU A 5 -10.24 22.32 2.74
C LEU A 5 -10.68 23.59 3.49
N GLN A 6 -9.96 24.70 3.30
CA GLN A 6 -10.47 26.04 3.59
C GLN A 6 -11.32 26.47 2.39
N LEU A 7 -12.63 26.49 2.59
CA LEU A 7 -13.63 26.67 1.53
C LEU A 7 -14.02 28.14 1.45
N GLU A 8 -13.17 28.99 0.89
CA GLU A 8 -13.56 30.36 0.56
C GLU A 8 -14.20 30.36 -0.83
N LYS A 9 -15.55 30.45 -0.85
CA LYS A 9 -16.46 30.53 -2.01
C LYS A 9 -16.85 29.20 -2.65
N ARG A 10 -17.91 28.57 -2.14
CA ARG A 10 -18.69 27.56 -2.85
C ARG A 10 -20.16 27.98 -2.96
N GLN A 11 -20.85 27.45 -3.96
CA GLN A 11 -22.31 27.44 -4.00
C GLN A 11 -22.80 26.40 -2.97
N GLU A 12 -23.80 26.73 -2.14
CA GLU A 12 -24.27 25.90 -1.01
C GLU A 12 -24.57 24.43 -1.38
N ASN A 13 -24.98 24.16 -2.62
CA ASN A 13 -25.35 22.82 -3.10
C ASN A 13 -24.15 21.86 -3.28
N GLU A 14 -23.01 22.34 -3.80
CA GLU A 14 -21.80 21.50 -3.99
C GLU A 14 -21.16 21.16 -2.64
N ASP A 15 -21.23 22.08 -1.69
CA ASP A 15 -20.81 21.87 -0.31
C ASP A 15 -21.61 20.77 0.38
N ASN A 16 -22.92 20.78 0.17
CA ASN A 16 -23.79 19.77 0.75
C ASN A 16 -23.48 18.37 0.18
N ARG A 17 -23.23 18.24 -1.13
CA ARG A 17 -22.91 16.96 -1.76
C ARG A 17 -21.59 16.37 -1.26
N LEU A 18 -20.52 17.17 -1.23
CA LEU A 18 -19.22 16.69 -0.73
C LEU A 18 -19.30 16.26 0.74
N ASN A 19 -20.00 17.03 1.58
CA ASN A 19 -20.18 16.70 2.99
C ASN A 19 -20.94 15.37 3.18
N LYS A 20 -21.99 15.12 2.37
CA LYS A 20 -22.70 13.82 2.36
C LYS A 20 -21.78 12.67 1.99
N ILE A 21 -20.96 12.83 0.95
CA ILE A 21 -19.99 11.79 0.54
C ILE A 21 -18.99 11.53 1.67
N ILE A 22 -18.38 12.57 2.24
CA ILE A 22 -17.42 12.43 3.36
C ILE A 22 -18.09 11.74 4.55
N HIS A 23 -19.34 12.09 4.87
CA HIS A 23 -20.08 11.43 5.94
C HIS A 23 -20.28 9.94 5.64
N GLY A 24 -20.64 9.60 4.40
CA GLY A 24 -20.73 8.23 3.93
C GLY A 24 -19.41 7.46 4.02
N LEU A 25 -18.28 8.08 3.67
CA LEU A 25 -16.94 7.47 3.81
C LEU A 25 -16.60 7.19 5.28
N CYS A 26 -16.86 8.14 6.19
CA CYS A 26 -16.63 7.95 7.63
C CYS A 26 -17.50 6.81 8.19
N GLN A 27 -18.77 6.73 7.79
CA GLN A 27 -19.67 5.66 8.21
C GLN A 27 -19.24 4.30 7.62
N GLY A 28 -18.83 4.26 6.35
CA GLY A 28 -18.32 3.05 5.69
C GLY A 28 -17.09 2.49 6.39
N TYR A 29 -16.15 3.36 6.75
CA TYR A 29 -14.97 2.96 7.52
C TYR A 29 -15.33 2.40 8.91
N ARG A 30 -16.28 3.01 9.64
CA ARG A 30 -16.78 2.45 10.91
C ARG A 30 -17.44 1.08 10.73
N ARG A 31 -18.23 0.88 9.66
CA ARG A 31 -18.82 -0.43 9.35
C ARG A 31 -17.74 -1.48 9.09
N ILE A 32 -16.65 -1.13 8.40
CA ILE A 32 -15.51 -2.03 8.15
C ILE A 32 -14.83 -2.44 9.45
N LEU A 33 -14.56 -1.48 10.35
CA LEU A 33 -13.89 -1.77 11.64
C LEU A 33 -14.68 -2.73 12.53
N HIS A 34 -16.01 -2.73 12.43
CA HIS A 34 -16.89 -3.61 13.20
C HIS A 34 -17.39 -4.84 12.44
N SER A 35 -16.97 -5.01 11.19
CA SER A 35 -17.42 -6.13 10.36
C SER A 35 -16.73 -7.43 10.79
N PRO A 36 -17.46 -8.52 11.09
CA PRO A 36 -16.86 -9.82 11.35
C PRO A 36 -16.28 -10.47 10.08
N ASP A 37 -16.72 -9.99 8.91
CA ASP A 37 -16.41 -10.53 7.59
C ASP A 37 -15.13 -9.97 6.96
N ILE A 38 -14.58 -8.90 7.54
CA ILE A 38 -13.40 -8.20 7.04
C ILE A 38 -12.29 -8.33 8.08
N PRO A 39 -11.08 -8.79 7.71
CA PRO A 39 -9.98 -8.90 8.65
C PRO A 39 -9.67 -7.56 9.33
N HIS A 40 -9.31 -7.61 10.62
CA HIS A 40 -8.86 -6.44 11.38
C HIS A 40 -7.42 -6.02 11.00
N ILE A 41 -7.19 -5.75 9.71
CA ILE A 41 -5.92 -5.32 9.12
C ILE A 41 -5.86 -3.82 8.85
N PHE A 42 -7.02 -3.17 8.74
CA PHE A 42 -7.13 -1.76 8.42
C PHE A 42 -7.11 -0.90 9.68
N HIS A 43 -6.41 0.22 9.60
CA HIS A 43 -6.21 1.16 10.69
C HIS A 43 -6.53 2.58 10.23
N ASP A 44 -6.61 3.52 11.19
CA ASP A 44 -7.00 4.90 10.89
C ASP A 44 -6.09 5.57 9.87
N ARG A 45 -4.80 5.19 9.81
CA ARG A 45 -3.87 5.68 8.79
C ARG A 45 -4.27 5.26 7.38
N ASP A 46 -4.80 4.06 7.19
CA ASP A 46 -5.28 3.61 5.88
C ASP A 46 -6.42 4.51 5.39
N PHE A 47 -7.37 4.81 6.28
CA PHE A 47 -8.48 5.72 5.98
C PHE A 47 -8.01 7.17 5.76
N ILE A 48 -7.12 7.70 6.61
CA ILE A 48 -6.59 9.06 6.49
C ILE A 48 -5.83 9.24 5.17
N TYR A 49 -5.00 8.28 4.78
CA TYR A 49 -4.25 8.36 3.53
C TYR A 49 -5.15 8.21 2.29
N MET A 50 -6.20 7.40 2.37
CA MET A 50 -7.26 7.36 1.34
C MET A 50 -7.92 8.74 1.16
N LEU A 51 -8.27 9.42 2.26
CA LEU A 51 -8.82 10.77 2.20
C LEU A 51 -7.81 11.80 1.64
N ARG A 52 -6.52 11.68 1.97
CA ARG A 52 -5.47 12.55 1.44
C ARG A 52 -5.28 12.37 -0.07
N GLU A 53 -5.29 11.12 -0.54
CA GLU A 53 -5.21 10.79 -1.96
C GLU A 53 -6.42 11.37 -2.71
N LEU A 54 -7.64 11.11 -2.22
CA LEU A 54 -8.86 11.70 -2.80
C LEU A 54 -8.76 13.22 -2.86
N ARG A 55 -8.37 13.88 -1.77
CA ARG A 55 -8.21 15.34 -1.74
C ARG A 55 -7.27 15.85 -2.82
N PHE A 56 -6.13 15.20 -2.99
CA PHE A 56 -5.13 15.65 -3.95
C PHE A 56 -5.63 15.52 -5.40
N GLU A 57 -6.28 14.41 -5.72
CA GLU A 57 -6.84 14.21 -7.06
C GLU A 57 -8.00 15.18 -7.36
N LEU A 58 -8.73 15.68 -6.35
CA LEU A 58 -9.73 16.76 -6.53
C LEU A 58 -9.09 18.11 -6.91
N MET A 59 -7.86 18.38 -6.45
CA MET A 59 -7.17 19.65 -6.70
C MET A 59 -6.53 19.71 -8.10
N ASN A 60 -6.05 18.57 -8.63
CA ASN A 60 -5.32 18.54 -9.90
C ASN A 60 -6.18 18.44 -11.16
N LEU A 61 -7.48 18.12 -11.05
CA LEU A 61 -8.36 18.01 -12.22
C LEU A 61 -8.59 19.37 -12.92
N ASN A 62 -8.24 20.50 -12.29
CA ASN A 62 -8.70 21.83 -12.67
C ASN A 62 -7.58 22.87 -12.89
N GLU A 63 -6.36 22.48 -13.28
CA GLU A 63 -5.31 23.46 -13.66
C GLU A 63 -5.66 24.35 -14.86
N ILE A 64 -6.78 24.11 -15.57
CA ILE A 64 -7.18 24.87 -16.75
C ILE A 64 -8.22 25.97 -16.44
N GLU A 65 -9.01 25.84 -15.37
CA GLU A 65 -10.05 26.83 -15.02
C GLU A 65 -10.16 26.96 -13.49
N HIS A 66 -9.54 28.02 -12.94
CA HIS A 66 -9.47 28.36 -11.51
C HIS A 66 -10.83 28.68 -10.82
N THR A 67 -11.91 27.97 -11.12
CA THR A 67 -13.26 28.35 -10.66
C THR A 67 -14.17 27.22 -10.19
N SER A 68 -13.74 25.96 -10.20
CA SER A 68 -14.48 24.87 -9.55
C SER A 68 -13.52 23.89 -8.85
N ILE A 69 -13.97 23.25 -7.77
CA ILE A 69 -13.24 22.13 -7.13
C ILE A 69 -13.80 20.86 -7.77
N GLY A 70 -12.94 19.93 -8.23
CA GLY A 70 -13.40 18.67 -8.83
C GLY A 70 -14.30 17.86 -7.89
N GLU A 71 -15.18 17.03 -8.43
CA GLU A 71 -16.03 16.13 -7.64
C GLU A 71 -15.36 14.77 -7.39
N ILE A 72 -15.61 14.16 -6.23
CA ILE A 72 -15.22 12.77 -5.98
C ILE A 72 -16.04 11.90 -6.91
N THR A 73 -15.37 11.18 -7.81
CA THR A 73 -16.02 10.23 -8.71
C THR A 73 -15.95 8.82 -8.13
N PRO A 74 -16.88 7.92 -8.51
CA PRO A 74 -16.81 6.51 -8.12
C PRO A 74 -15.49 5.84 -8.50
N ARG A 75 -14.91 6.22 -9.65
CA ARG A 75 -13.60 5.71 -10.09
C ARG A 75 -12.46 6.19 -9.20
N SER A 76 -12.47 7.47 -8.79
CA SER A 76 -11.48 7.99 -7.84
C SER A 76 -11.60 7.33 -6.47
N LEU A 77 -12.83 7.06 -6.01
CA LEU A 77 -13.08 6.33 -4.77
C LEU A 77 -12.56 4.90 -4.85
N LEU A 78 -12.91 4.16 -5.90
CA LEU A 78 -12.41 2.80 -6.11
C LEU A 78 -10.88 2.76 -6.13
N ARG A 79 -10.24 3.69 -6.85
CA ARG A 79 -8.78 3.80 -6.92
C ARG A 79 -8.16 4.02 -5.54
N ALA A 80 -8.71 4.96 -4.76
CA ALA A 80 -8.18 5.27 -3.43
C ALA A 80 -8.41 4.13 -2.43
N LEU A 81 -9.50 3.35 -2.59
CA LEU A 81 -9.73 2.12 -1.84
C LEU A 81 -8.72 1.03 -2.23
N GLU A 82 -8.49 0.80 -3.52
CA GLU A 82 -7.50 -0.16 -4.02
C GLU A 82 -6.07 0.15 -3.56
N ASP A 83 -5.73 1.44 -3.50
CA ASP A 83 -4.40 1.88 -3.07
C ASP A 83 -4.25 1.75 -1.54
N ASN A 84 -5.29 2.04 -0.72
CA ASN A 84 -5.13 2.15 0.74
C ASN A 84 -5.71 1.00 1.57
N PHE A 85 -6.72 0.29 1.06
CA PHE A 85 -7.41 -0.84 1.71
C PHE A 85 -7.01 -2.18 1.08
N ASN A 86 -5.71 -2.37 0.85
CA ASN A 86 -5.13 -3.59 0.31
C ASN A 86 -4.49 -4.43 1.44
N GLY A 87 -4.00 -5.63 1.14
CA GLY A 87 -3.51 -6.59 2.14
C GLY A 87 -4.50 -7.69 2.54
N THR A 88 -5.71 -7.67 1.96
CA THR A 88 -6.73 -8.71 2.10
C THR A 88 -6.83 -9.55 0.83
N ARG A 89 -7.54 -10.68 0.90
CA ARG A 89 -7.90 -11.46 -0.29
C ARG A 89 -8.91 -10.70 -1.16
N MET A 90 -9.03 -11.08 -2.43
CA MET A 90 -9.93 -10.43 -3.39
C MET A 90 -11.39 -10.41 -2.91
N GLU A 91 -11.89 -11.54 -2.40
CA GLU A 91 -13.27 -11.66 -1.89
C GLU A 91 -13.54 -10.75 -0.68
N GLU A 92 -12.53 -10.56 0.17
CA GLU A 92 -12.60 -9.67 1.34
C GLU A 92 -12.56 -8.19 0.90
N PHE A 93 -11.76 -7.88 -0.12
CA PHE A 93 -11.70 -6.54 -0.71
C PHE A 93 -13.01 -6.17 -1.40
N ASP A 94 -13.68 -7.11 -2.07
CA ASP A 94 -15.01 -6.89 -2.64
C ASP A 94 -16.02 -6.46 -1.57
N LYS A 95 -15.96 -7.08 -0.38
CA LYS A 95 -16.80 -6.68 0.76
C LYS A 95 -16.48 -5.25 1.23
N VAL A 96 -15.21 -4.84 1.23
CA VAL A 96 -14.79 -3.46 1.55
C VAL A 96 -15.42 -2.47 0.56
N VAL A 97 -15.28 -2.74 -0.75
CA VAL A 97 -15.82 -1.87 -1.82
C VAL A 97 -17.35 -1.80 -1.73
N ASN A 98 -18.02 -2.93 -1.54
CA ASN A 98 -19.47 -2.99 -1.39
C ASN A 98 -19.96 -2.23 -0.15
N THR A 99 -19.23 -2.31 0.97
CA THR A 99 -19.57 -1.59 2.20
C THR A 99 -19.51 -0.07 1.97
N PHE A 100 -18.42 0.43 1.40
CA PHE A 100 -18.31 1.86 1.07
C PHE A 100 -19.36 2.29 0.05
N SER A 101 -19.62 1.47 -0.98
CA SER A 101 -20.55 1.82 -2.05
C SER A 101 -21.99 1.90 -1.53
N THR A 102 -22.39 0.97 -0.68
CA THR A 102 -23.72 0.97 -0.03
C THR A 102 -23.92 2.22 0.81
N VAL A 103 -22.97 2.53 1.70
CA VAL A 103 -23.09 3.66 2.63
C VAL A 103 -23.03 5.01 1.90
N VAL A 104 -22.15 5.15 0.91
CA VAL A 104 -22.09 6.37 0.09
C VAL A 104 -23.37 6.51 -0.74
N GLY A 105 -23.93 5.42 -1.26
CA GLY A 105 -25.20 5.42 -2.00
C GLY A 105 -26.40 5.79 -1.12
N GLU A 106 -26.45 5.33 0.14
CA GLU A 106 -27.46 5.72 1.13
C GLU A 106 -27.44 7.26 1.36
N GLN A 107 -26.26 7.87 1.41
CA GLN A 107 -26.09 9.31 1.66
C GLN A 107 -26.21 10.16 0.39
N CYS A 108 -25.86 9.60 -0.77
CA CYS A 108 -25.83 10.26 -2.07
C CYS A 108 -26.28 9.28 -3.17
N PRO A 109 -27.59 9.11 -3.40
CA PRO A 109 -28.14 8.11 -4.34
C PRO A 109 -27.62 8.26 -5.78
N ASP A 110 -27.41 9.49 -6.23
CA ASP A 110 -26.92 9.79 -7.59
C ASP A 110 -25.42 9.57 -7.77
N PHE A 111 -24.69 9.13 -6.73
CA PHE A 111 -23.24 8.99 -6.81
C PHE A 111 -22.81 7.88 -7.77
N PHE A 112 -23.54 6.77 -7.83
CA PHE A 112 -23.19 5.61 -8.64
C PHE A 112 -24.00 5.50 -9.95
N SER A 113 -24.91 6.44 -10.24
CA SER A 113 -25.88 6.34 -11.34
C SER A 113 -25.28 6.39 -12.75
N LEU A 114 -24.06 6.93 -12.90
CA LEU A 114 -23.38 7.15 -14.18
C LEU A 114 -22.29 6.13 -14.53
N ILE A 115 -22.16 5.04 -13.77
CA ILE A 115 -21.05 4.10 -13.93
C ILE A 115 -21.40 3.03 -14.97
N ASN A 116 -20.65 2.99 -16.06
CA ASN A 116 -20.66 1.84 -16.97
C ASN A 116 -19.87 0.68 -16.36
N GLU A 117 -20.35 -0.56 -16.47
CA GLU A 117 -19.70 -1.79 -15.96
C GLU A 117 -18.22 -1.91 -16.39
N LYS A 118 -17.86 -1.40 -17.58
CA LYS A 118 -16.46 -1.37 -18.07
C LYS A 118 -15.52 -0.48 -17.25
N GLN A 119 -16.04 0.46 -16.46
CA GLN A 119 -15.25 1.37 -15.62
C GLN A 119 -15.00 0.84 -14.20
N GLN A 120 -15.55 -0.33 -13.84
CA GLN A 120 -15.42 -0.95 -12.50
C GLN A 120 -14.37 -2.07 -12.42
N SER A 121 -13.60 -2.34 -13.48
CA SER A 121 -12.60 -3.40 -13.41
C SER A 121 -11.55 -3.06 -12.36
N GLN A 122 -11.56 -3.82 -11.26
CA GLN A 122 -10.55 -3.71 -10.22
C GLN A 122 -9.15 -3.96 -10.81
N ARG A 123 -8.18 -3.16 -10.37
CA ARG A 123 -6.78 -3.34 -10.72
C ARG A 123 -6.22 -4.53 -9.96
N ASN A 124 -5.30 -5.26 -10.60
CA ASN A 124 -4.55 -6.29 -9.90
C ASN A 124 -3.50 -5.68 -8.94
N VAL A 125 -3.18 -6.40 -7.87
CA VAL A 125 -2.24 -5.96 -6.83
C VAL A 125 -0.86 -5.56 -7.39
N PRO A 126 -0.23 -6.31 -8.33
CA PRO A 126 1.02 -5.88 -8.97
C PRO A 126 0.94 -4.50 -9.64
N THR A 127 -0.18 -4.19 -10.31
CA THR A 127 -0.39 -2.91 -10.99
C THR A 127 -0.51 -1.79 -9.97
N ILE A 128 -1.30 -2.01 -8.91
CA ILE A 128 -1.48 -1.05 -7.80
C ILE A 128 -0.12 -0.76 -7.14
N LEU A 129 0.65 -1.80 -6.80
CA LEU A 129 1.97 -1.64 -6.20
C LEU A 129 2.94 -0.89 -7.13
N ARG A 130 2.98 -1.24 -8.41
CA ARG A 130 3.84 -0.57 -9.40
C ARG A 130 3.53 0.92 -9.50
N SER A 131 2.24 1.30 -9.54
CA SER A 131 1.84 2.71 -9.53
C SER A 131 2.27 3.41 -8.25
N SER A 132 2.11 2.74 -7.11
CA SER A 132 2.47 3.26 -5.79
C SER A 132 3.99 3.43 -5.56
N MET A 133 4.81 2.65 -6.27
CA MET A 133 6.28 2.79 -6.29
C MET A 133 6.77 3.93 -7.20
N LYS A 134 5.96 4.34 -8.19
CA LYS A 134 6.31 5.36 -9.20
C LYS A 134 5.62 6.70 -8.98
N LEU A 135 5.20 6.99 -7.75
CA LEU A 135 4.63 8.29 -7.41
C LEU A 135 5.64 9.40 -7.68
N ASP A 136 5.18 10.50 -8.27
CA ASP A 136 5.97 11.73 -8.37
C ASP A 136 6.27 12.32 -6.97
N PRO A 137 7.28 13.19 -6.84
CA PRO A 137 7.67 13.74 -5.55
C PRO A 137 6.52 14.42 -4.78
N THR A 138 5.59 15.08 -5.47
CA THR A 138 4.46 15.77 -4.84
C THR A 138 3.48 14.78 -4.24
N ARG A 139 3.04 13.78 -5.03
CA ARG A 139 2.16 12.70 -4.53
C ARG A 139 2.79 11.93 -3.38
N ARG A 140 4.07 11.58 -3.52
CA ARG A 140 4.83 10.84 -2.51
C ARG A 140 4.85 11.57 -1.16
N ARG A 141 5.05 12.89 -1.17
CA ARG A 141 5.04 13.73 0.03
C ARG A 141 3.66 13.81 0.70
N LEU A 142 2.59 13.80 -0.07
CA LEU A 142 1.24 14.03 0.45
C LEU A 142 0.58 12.75 0.98
N TYR A 143 0.70 11.65 0.24
CA TYR A 143 0.04 10.39 0.57
C TYR A 143 0.88 9.14 0.22
N GLY A 144 2.16 9.28 -0.12
CA GLY A 144 3.06 8.14 -0.27
C GLY A 144 3.38 7.51 1.08
N ARG A 145 3.25 6.19 1.18
CA ARG A 145 3.66 5.39 2.35
C ARG A 145 4.68 4.33 1.96
N TYR A 146 5.49 3.88 2.91
CA TYR A 146 6.29 2.66 2.71
C TYR A 146 5.41 1.42 2.61
N LYS A 147 5.94 0.35 2.03
CA LYS A 147 5.14 -0.82 1.63
C LYS A 147 5.36 -1.97 2.61
N LEU A 148 4.29 -2.68 2.92
CA LEU A 148 4.31 -3.97 3.61
C LEU A 148 3.80 -5.04 2.64
N ILE A 149 4.65 -6.00 2.34
CA ILE A 149 4.36 -7.14 1.48
C ILE A 149 4.00 -8.29 2.40
N ILE A 150 2.74 -8.73 2.31
CA ILE A 150 2.20 -9.89 3.00
C ILE A 150 2.29 -11.06 2.03
N ASP A 151 3.23 -11.95 2.29
CA ASP A 151 3.44 -13.14 1.48
C ASP A 151 2.52 -14.25 1.98
N GLU A 152 1.58 -14.70 1.14
CA GLU A 152 0.73 -15.84 1.47
C GLU A 152 1.49 -17.17 1.41
N SER A 153 2.73 -17.17 0.89
CA SER A 153 3.64 -18.32 0.92
C SER A 153 4.62 -18.26 2.10
N GLU A 154 5.15 -19.42 2.48
CA GLU A 154 6.18 -19.53 3.52
C GLU A 154 7.61 -19.44 2.95
N ASP A 155 7.76 -19.44 1.62
CA ASP A 155 9.01 -19.64 0.92
C ASP A 155 9.49 -18.40 0.15
N GLU A 156 9.03 -17.20 0.54
CA GLU A 156 9.38 -15.92 -0.10
C GLU A 156 8.98 -15.84 -1.58
N SER A 157 7.91 -16.56 -2.01
CA SER A 157 7.43 -16.51 -3.38
C SER A 157 7.05 -15.10 -3.82
N ALA A 158 6.44 -14.30 -2.95
CA ALA A 158 6.09 -12.92 -3.27
C ALA A 158 7.34 -12.10 -3.61
N VAL A 159 8.44 -12.28 -2.86
CA VAL A 159 9.71 -11.57 -3.11
C VAL A 159 10.24 -11.87 -4.51
N ARG A 160 10.30 -13.16 -4.89
CA ARG A 160 10.76 -13.55 -6.23
C ARG A 160 9.92 -12.91 -7.33
N LEU A 161 8.60 -12.87 -7.13
CA LEU A 161 7.65 -12.32 -8.09
C LEU A 161 7.78 -10.80 -8.23
N LEU A 162 8.09 -10.08 -7.14
CA LEU A 162 8.37 -8.64 -7.20
C LEU A 162 9.54 -8.31 -8.14
N PHE A 163 10.60 -9.12 -8.12
CA PHE A 163 11.74 -8.96 -9.04
C PHE A 163 11.40 -9.45 -10.45
N GLN A 164 10.76 -10.60 -10.60
CA GLN A 164 10.41 -11.16 -11.91
C GLN A 164 9.49 -10.23 -12.72
N LEU A 165 8.56 -9.56 -12.04
CA LEU A 165 7.67 -8.58 -12.68
C LEU A 165 8.34 -7.22 -12.92
N GLY A 166 9.57 -7.01 -12.45
CA GLY A 166 10.26 -5.72 -12.52
C GLY A 166 9.57 -4.62 -11.72
N ILE A 167 8.85 -4.98 -10.64
CA ILE A 167 8.37 -4.01 -9.65
C ILE A 167 9.56 -3.52 -8.83
N LEU A 168 10.43 -4.46 -8.44
CA LEU A 168 11.74 -4.16 -7.87
C LEU A 168 12.83 -4.36 -8.92
N ASN A 169 13.81 -3.47 -8.89
CA ASN A 169 14.94 -3.56 -9.80
C ASN A 169 15.96 -4.57 -9.25
N SER A 170 16.41 -5.51 -10.08
CA SER A 170 17.41 -6.51 -9.69
C SER A 170 18.83 -5.93 -9.57
N ASP A 171 19.06 -4.71 -10.07
CA ASP A 171 20.32 -3.99 -9.90
C ASP A 171 20.52 -3.55 -8.43
N PRO A 172 21.59 -4.01 -7.75
CA PRO A 172 21.95 -3.58 -6.38
C PRO A 172 22.21 -2.08 -6.23
N SER A 173 22.49 -1.37 -7.33
CA SER A 173 22.61 0.08 -7.34
C SER A 173 21.27 0.78 -7.07
N GLN A 174 20.16 0.14 -7.42
CA GLN A 174 18.80 0.68 -7.33
C GLN A 174 18.01 0.09 -6.16
N THR A 175 18.12 -1.24 -5.96
CA THR A 175 17.42 -1.95 -4.87
C THR A 175 18.41 -2.75 -4.03
N THR A 176 18.43 -2.55 -2.71
CA THR A 176 19.26 -3.33 -1.79
C THR A 176 18.38 -4.24 -0.93
N VAL A 177 18.70 -5.53 -0.89
CA VAL A 177 17.98 -6.52 -0.07
C VAL A 177 18.71 -6.73 1.24
N PHE A 178 18.02 -6.49 2.35
CA PHE A 178 18.50 -6.79 3.69
C PHE A 178 17.76 -8.00 4.23
N ARG A 179 18.48 -9.11 4.40
CA ARG A 179 17.96 -10.34 4.99
C ARG A 179 18.72 -10.65 6.28
N MET A 180 18.00 -10.78 7.40
CA MET A 180 18.61 -11.27 8.64
C MET A 180 18.31 -12.76 8.84
N SER A 181 19.16 -13.37 9.65
CA SER A 181 19.14 -14.79 9.94
C SER A 181 18.29 -15.08 11.18
N ASP A 182 17.50 -16.15 11.11
CA ASP A 182 16.74 -16.70 12.25
C ASP A 182 17.52 -17.70 13.08
N PHE A 183 18.77 -17.99 12.72
CA PHE A 183 19.58 -18.93 13.51
C PHE A 183 19.88 -18.34 14.90
N PRO A 184 19.69 -19.09 15.99
CA PRO A 184 19.88 -18.62 17.37
C PRO A 184 21.23 -17.93 17.61
N ASN A 185 22.30 -18.45 17.00
CA ASN A 185 23.65 -17.90 17.13
C ASN A 185 23.85 -16.55 16.43
N ASP A 186 22.97 -16.20 15.48
CA ASP A 186 23.00 -14.92 14.77
C ASP A 186 22.07 -13.87 15.41
N VAL A 187 21.26 -14.26 16.41
CA VAL A 187 20.26 -13.38 17.03
C VAL A 187 20.88 -12.31 17.90
N ASP A 188 21.93 -12.67 18.65
CA ASP A 188 22.58 -11.78 19.60
C ASP A 188 23.74 -10.98 18.98
N ASN A 189 23.88 -11.00 17.66
CA ASN A 189 24.95 -10.29 16.97
C ASN A 189 24.58 -8.82 16.74
N GLU A 190 24.69 -8.03 17.79
CA GLU A 190 24.46 -6.58 17.76
C GLU A 190 25.35 -5.84 16.75
N LEU A 191 26.57 -6.34 16.49
CA LEU A 191 27.45 -5.75 15.49
C LEU A 191 26.85 -5.86 14.08
N ARG A 192 26.22 -7.00 13.76
CA ARG A 192 25.52 -7.19 12.47
C ARG A 192 24.29 -6.30 12.35
N ASN A 193 23.56 -6.07 13.44
CA ASN A 193 22.44 -5.13 13.47
C ASN A 193 22.93 -3.70 13.15
N VAL A 194 24.02 -3.27 13.79
CA VAL A 194 24.65 -1.96 13.54
C VAL A 194 25.15 -1.83 12.11
N GLU A 195 25.77 -2.86 11.54
CA GLU A 195 26.24 -2.87 10.16
C GLU A 195 25.07 -2.73 9.17
N ILE A 196 24.01 -3.52 9.34
CA ILE A 196 22.82 -3.44 8.48
C ILE A 196 22.16 -2.06 8.59
N LEU A 197 22.02 -1.51 9.80
CA LEU A 197 21.46 -0.18 10.01
C LEU A 197 22.32 0.92 9.36
N SER A 198 23.65 0.77 9.38
CA SER A 198 24.58 1.70 8.73
C SER A 198 24.44 1.65 7.21
N ASN A 199 24.24 0.46 6.64
CA ASN A 199 23.97 0.31 5.20
C ASN A 199 22.59 0.82 4.80
N ILE A 200 21.57 0.63 5.65
CA ILE A 200 20.23 1.23 5.46
C ILE A 200 20.33 2.75 5.47
N LYS A 201 21.07 3.34 6.42
CA LYS A 201 21.35 4.78 6.45
C LYS A 201 21.92 5.27 5.12
N LEU A 202 22.92 4.58 4.57
CA LEU A 202 23.50 4.95 3.27
C LEU A 202 22.47 4.87 2.13
N CYS A 203 21.61 3.84 2.14
CA CYS A 203 20.52 3.71 1.16
C CYS A 203 19.50 4.84 1.29
N MET A 204 19.18 5.28 2.51
CA MET A 204 18.32 6.44 2.79
C MET A 204 18.92 7.73 2.22
N GLU A 205 20.21 7.94 2.43
CA GLU A 205 20.93 9.15 1.96
C GLU A 205 21.07 9.18 0.43
N THR A 206 21.14 8.02 -0.22
CA THR A 206 21.34 7.87 -1.67
C THR A 206 20.06 7.61 -2.47
N GLY A 207 18.90 7.49 -1.80
CA GLY A 207 17.62 7.31 -2.49
C GLY A 207 17.36 5.91 -3.05
N LYS A 208 18.07 4.91 -2.57
CA LYS A 208 17.86 3.52 -3.01
C LYS A 208 16.56 2.95 -2.46
N THR A 209 15.96 2.00 -3.19
CA THR A 209 14.91 1.17 -2.62
C THR A 209 15.52 0.11 -1.73
N ILE A 210 14.93 -0.15 -0.56
CA ILE A 210 15.34 -1.25 0.31
C ILE A 210 14.20 -2.28 0.43
N LEU A 211 14.57 -3.55 0.36
CA LEU A 211 13.69 -4.68 0.67
C LEU A 211 14.19 -5.34 1.94
N MET A 212 13.36 -5.34 2.98
CA MET A 212 13.70 -5.84 4.30
C MET A 212 12.98 -7.16 4.55
N ILE A 213 13.73 -8.26 4.62
CA ILE A 213 13.23 -9.63 4.80
C ILE A 213 13.71 -10.13 6.15
N ASN A 214 12.77 -10.58 6.98
CA ASN A 214 13.07 -11.05 8.33
C ASN A 214 13.94 -10.06 9.13
N THR A 215 13.47 -8.83 9.30
CA THR A 215 14.26 -7.73 9.89
C THR A 215 13.64 -7.20 11.19
N GLY A 216 12.74 -7.97 11.82
CA GLY A 216 11.95 -7.54 12.98
C GLY A 216 12.79 -6.93 14.11
N ARG A 217 14.00 -7.46 14.32
CA ARG A 217 14.93 -7.03 15.38
C ARG A 217 15.37 -5.57 15.26
N ILE A 218 15.43 -5.02 14.04
CA ILE A 218 15.85 -3.63 13.81
C ILE A 218 14.69 -2.68 13.48
N HIS A 219 13.45 -3.16 13.52
CA HIS A 219 12.29 -2.29 13.24
C HIS A 219 12.15 -1.16 14.25
N GLY A 220 12.50 -1.41 15.53
CA GLY A 220 12.54 -0.38 16.57
C GLY A 220 13.51 0.75 16.27
N SER A 221 14.67 0.43 15.68
CA SER A 221 15.69 1.41 15.29
C SER A 221 15.25 2.34 14.16
N LEU A 222 14.30 1.91 13.34
CA LEU A 222 13.77 2.64 12.19
C LEU A 222 12.37 3.21 12.46
N TYR A 223 11.98 3.29 13.73
CA TYR A 223 10.62 3.68 14.13
C TYR A 223 10.17 5.01 13.52
N ASP A 224 10.98 6.07 13.62
CA ASP A 224 10.65 7.39 13.09
C ASP A 224 10.59 7.40 11.56
N VAL A 225 11.46 6.61 10.91
CA VAL A 225 11.45 6.41 9.45
C VAL A 225 10.14 5.78 9.01
N PHE A 226 9.76 4.65 9.63
CA PHE A 226 8.50 3.96 9.32
C PHE A 226 7.28 4.82 9.64
N ASN A 227 7.36 5.65 10.68
CA ASN A 227 6.30 6.58 11.02
C ASN A 227 6.17 7.76 10.05
N GLN A 228 7.15 7.92 9.15
CA GLN A 228 7.34 9.12 8.31
C GLN A 228 7.42 10.41 9.15
N ASN A 229 8.00 10.31 10.36
CA ASN A 229 8.32 11.44 11.20
C ASN A 229 9.56 12.13 10.64
N PHE A 230 9.32 13.09 9.75
CA PHE A 230 10.37 13.83 9.08
C PHE A 230 10.44 15.29 9.55
N SER A 231 11.65 15.76 9.82
CA SER A 231 11.94 17.19 9.92
C SER A 231 12.45 17.70 8.57
N ILE A 232 12.02 18.89 8.17
CA ILE A 232 12.39 19.49 6.89
C ILE A 232 13.23 20.73 7.19
N MET A 233 14.44 20.76 6.64
CA MET A 233 15.24 21.98 6.56
C MET A 233 15.19 22.45 5.11
N ALA A 234 14.49 23.54 4.86
CA ALA A 234 14.42 24.17 3.55
C ALA A 234 15.22 25.48 3.60
N THR A 235 16.23 25.58 2.73
CA THR A 235 16.89 26.84 2.36
C THR A 235 16.39 27.28 0.98
N GLU A 236 16.72 28.50 0.55
CA GLU A 236 16.37 29.01 -0.78
C GLU A 236 16.89 28.10 -1.92
N GLU A 237 17.99 27.38 -1.68
CA GLU A 237 18.66 26.55 -2.68
C GLU A 237 18.42 25.04 -2.51
N SER A 238 18.05 24.57 -1.32
CA SER A 238 17.97 23.12 -1.07
C SER A 238 16.94 22.75 -0.01
N ARG A 239 16.23 21.64 -0.25
CA ARG A 239 15.34 21.02 0.73
C ARG A 239 15.93 19.70 1.18
N LYS A 240 16.23 19.58 2.48
CA LYS A 240 16.68 18.33 3.09
C LYS A 240 15.64 17.81 4.06
N ILE A 241 15.36 16.52 3.96
CA ILE A 241 14.44 15.78 4.82
C ILE A 241 15.29 14.95 5.77
N PHE A 242 14.99 14.98 7.06
CA PHE A 242 15.72 14.23 8.07
C PHE A 242 14.77 13.32 8.85
N SER A 243 15.25 12.16 9.26
CA SER A 243 14.56 11.26 10.18
C SER A 243 15.55 10.68 11.19
N LYS A 244 15.05 10.31 12.36
CA LYS A 244 15.87 9.72 13.41
C LYS A 244 16.04 8.22 13.19
N VAL A 245 17.29 7.75 13.30
CA VAL A 245 17.63 6.33 13.26
C VAL A 245 18.48 5.99 14.47
N ALA A 246 18.13 4.94 15.21
CA ALA A 246 18.92 4.44 16.32
C ALA A 246 19.93 3.39 15.83
N ILE A 247 21.23 3.70 15.92
CA ILE A 247 22.33 2.81 15.54
C ILE A 247 23.17 2.54 16.78
N GLY A 248 23.07 1.31 17.30
CA GLY A 248 23.66 0.95 18.60
C GLY A 248 23.11 1.86 19.71
N PRO A 249 23.95 2.47 20.55
CA PRO A 249 23.50 3.31 21.66
C PRO A 249 23.13 4.75 21.25
N LYS A 250 23.27 5.12 19.97
CA LYS A 250 23.10 6.51 19.50
C LYS A 250 21.89 6.63 18.59
N THR A 251 21.11 7.68 18.80
CA THR A 251 20.11 8.15 17.82
C THR A 251 20.73 9.28 17.01
N ILE A 252 20.70 9.15 15.69
CA ILE A 252 21.27 10.12 14.75
C ILE A 252 20.20 10.64 13.79
N ASP A 253 20.34 11.88 13.36
CA ASP A 253 19.53 12.45 12.27
C ASP A 253 20.14 12.00 10.93
N VAL A 254 19.34 11.30 10.14
CA VAL A 254 19.71 10.77 8.82
C VAL A 254 18.97 11.54 7.74
N VAL A 255 19.70 11.98 6.72
CA VAL A 255 19.08 12.57 5.53
C VAL A 255 18.31 11.50 4.77
N VAL A 256 17.04 11.75 4.49
CA VAL A 256 16.18 10.88 3.69
C VAL A 256 16.02 11.49 2.32
N HIS A 257 16.59 10.82 1.31
CA HIS A 257 16.40 11.21 -0.08
C HIS A 257 14.94 11.03 -0.50
N GLU A 258 14.43 11.91 -1.37
CA GLU A 258 13.00 11.89 -1.71
C GLU A 258 12.57 10.61 -2.44
N ASP A 259 13.46 10.01 -3.22
CA ASP A 259 13.23 8.75 -3.94
C ASP A 259 13.45 7.50 -3.10
N PHE A 260 13.93 7.62 -1.86
CA PHE A 260 14.09 6.46 -0.98
C PHE A 260 12.74 5.75 -0.77
N GLN A 261 12.72 4.44 -0.99
CA GLN A 261 11.56 3.58 -0.75
C GLN A 261 11.95 2.45 0.20
N CYS A 262 11.09 2.19 1.18
CA CYS A 262 11.22 1.07 2.08
C CYS A 262 10.08 0.08 1.85
N ILE A 263 10.45 -1.19 1.76
CA ILE A 263 9.55 -2.32 1.60
C ILE A 263 9.89 -3.34 2.66
N VAL A 264 8.93 -3.65 3.52
CA VAL A 264 9.05 -4.70 4.52
C VAL A 264 8.29 -5.92 4.02
N HIS A 265 8.93 -7.08 4.04
CA HIS A 265 8.31 -8.37 3.76
C HIS A 265 8.00 -9.08 5.07
N ILE A 266 6.81 -9.68 5.13
CA ILE A 266 6.36 -10.54 6.22
C ILE A 266 5.61 -11.73 5.64
N LYS A 267 5.63 -12.85 6.35
CA LYS A 267 4.80 -14.01 6.00
C LYS A 267 3.40 -13.83 6.58
N ARG A 268 2.41 -14.44 5.93
CA ARG A 268 1.02 -14.42 6.41
C ARG A 268 0.88 -15.10 7.78
N SER A 269 1.68 -16.13 8.06
CA SER A 269 1.76 -16.80 9.35
C SER A 269 2.18 -15.86 10.49
N GLU A 270 3.14 -14.96 10.23
CA GLU A 270 3.69 -13.99 11.19
C GLU A 270 2.74 -12.80 11.44
N PHE A 271 1.77 -12.57 10.54
CA PHE A 271 0.91 -11.39 10.57
C PHE A 271 0.20 -11.18 11.92
N LYS A 272 -0.17 -12.27 12.62
CA LYS A 272 -0.87 -12.22 13.90
C LYS A 272 0.00 -11.73 15.06
N ASP A 273 1.31 -11.96 14.96
CA ASP A 273 2.27 -11.62 16.02
C ASP A 273 2.79 -10.19 15.86
N ILE A 274 2.56 -9.56 14.71
CA ILE A 274 3.01 -8.20 14.43
C ILE A 274 2.04 -7.20 15.07
N PRO A 275 2.56 -6.25 15.88
CA PRO A 275 1.71 -5.25 16.52
C PRO A 275 0.94 -4.39 15.51
N ALA A 276 -0.36 -4.21 15.74
CA ALA A 276 -1.23 -3.31 14.96
C ALA A 276 -0.61 -1.91 14.72
N PRO A 277 0.05 -1.25 15.69
CA PRO A 277 0.72 0.03 15.44
C PRO A 277 1.75 -0.06 14.32
N PHE A 278 2.53 -1.14 14.23
CA PHE A 278 3.50 -1.36 13.15
C PHE A 278 2.80 -1.48 11.80
N LEU A 279 1.81 -2.36 11.69
CA LEU A 279 1.02 -2.56 10.46
C LEU A 279 0.34 -1.28 9.95
N SER A 280 -0.08 -0.41 10.87
CA SER A 280 -0.73 0.86 10.52
C SER A 280 0.18 1.83 9.76
N ARG A 281 1.50 1.71 9.90
CA ARG A 281 2.49 2.62 9.30
C ARG A 281 2.70 2.40 7.81
N PHE A 282 2.39 1.20 7.33
CA PHE A 282 2.66 0.80 5.97
C PHE A 282 1.38 0.68 5.13
N GLN A 283 1.54 0.93 3.83
CA GLN A 283 0.57 0.54 2.82
C GLN A 283 0.76 -0.95 2.51
N LYS A 284 -0.30 -1.73 2.63
CA LYS A 284 -0.25 -3.20 2.70
C LYS A 284 -0.60 -3.81 1.35
N TYR A 285 0.08 -4.89 0.98
CA TYR A 285 -0.17 -5.62 -0.26
C TYR A 285 -0.08 -7.12 0.03
N SER A 286 -1.15 -7.86 -0.23
CA SER A 286 -1.12 -9.33 -0.12
C SER A 286 -0.84 -9.94 -1.49
N PHE A 287 0.05 -10.92 -1.49
CA PHE A 287 0.47 -11.62 -2.69
C PHE A 287 0.31 -13.12 -2.51
N SER A 288 -0.60 -13.71 -3.29
CA SER A 288 -0.71 -15.16 -3.45
C SER A 288 -0.22 -15.59 -4.82
N ILE A 289 0.44 -16.73 -4.91
CA ILE A 289 0.78 -17.40 -6.19
C ILE A 289 -0.46 -17.52 -7.10
N SER A 290 -1.63 -17.78 -6.51
CA SER A 290 -2.91 -17.85 -7.23
C SER A 290 -3.27 -16.53 -7.92
N ASP A 291 -3.00 -15.39 -7.30
CA ASP A 291 -3.27 -14.08 -7.87
C ASP A 291 -2.36 -13.83 -9.08
N PHE A 292 -1.09 -14.20 -8.98
CA PHE A 292 -0.15 -14.09 -10.10
C PHE A 292 -0.52 -15.02 -11.26
N TYR A 293 -0.85 -16.29 -10.96
CA TYR A 293 -1.32 -17.23 -11.97
C TYR A 293 -2.55 -16.67 -12.70
N ARG A 294 -3.51 -16.08 -11.99
CA ARG A 294 -4.68 -15.45 -12.61
C ARG A 294 -4.32 -14.26 -13.52
N ILE A 295 -3.33 -13.47 -13.15
CA ILE A 295 -2.86 -12.33 -13.96
C ILE A 295 -2.19 -12.85 -15.24
N GLN A 296 -1.24 -13.78 -15.12
CA GLN A 296 -0.54 -14.37 -16.27
C GLN A 296 -1.48 -15.16 -17.18
N LEU A 297 -2.45 -15.89 -16.60
CA LEU A 297 -3.46 -16.63 -17.37
C LEU A 297 -4.30 -15.69 -18.24
N ARG A 298 -4.54 -14.44 -17.83
CA ARG A 298 -5.27 -13.45 -18.65
C ARG A 298 -4.44 -12.90 -19.80
N GLU A 299 -3.11 -12.96 -19.71
CA GLU A 299 -2.18 -12.44 -20.73
C GLU A 299 -1.92 -13.44 -21.87
N ILE A 300 -2.19 -14.74 -21.65
CA ILE A 300 -1.98 -15.78 -22.66
C ILE A 300 -3.22 -15.97 -23.57
N PRO A 301 -3.05 -16.50 -24.80
CA PRO A 301 -4.14 -16.77 -25.74
C PRO A 301 -5.26 -17.65 -25.15
N ILE A 302 -6.50 -17.44 -25.61
CA ILE A 302 -7.69 -18.13 -25.08
C ILE A 302 -7.59 -19.66 -25.20
N GLU A 303 -6.92 -20.17 -26.23
CA GLU A 303 -6.70 -21.61 -26.42
C GLU A 303 -5.81 -22.19 -25.32
N ASP A 304 -4.71 -21.52 -25.00
CA ASP A 304 -3.80 -21.89 -23.92
C ASP A 304 -4.49 -21.75 -22.55
N GLN A 305 -5.36 -20.75 -22.38
CA GLN A 305 -6.16 -20.63 -21.15
C GLN A 305 -7.06 -21.84 -20.92
N LYS A 306 -7.71 -22.35 -21.98
CA LYS A 306 -8.55 -23.56 -21.88
C LYS A 306 -7.70 -24.79 -21.54
N LEU A 307 -6.53 -24.92 -22.17
CA LEU A 307 -5.61 -26.02 -21.87
C LEU A 307 -5.15 -25.97 -20.41
N MET A 308 -4.72 -24.81 -19.92
CA MET A 308 -4.27 -24.62 -18.54
C MET A 308 -5.40 -24.91 -17.52
N LYS A 309 -6.63 -24.45 -17.78
CA LYS A 309 -7.79 -24.80 -16.93
C LYS A 309 -8.08 -26.30 -16.92
N ASN A 310 -7.96 -26.97 -18.07
CA ASN A 310 -8.14 -28.42 -18.16
C ASN A 310 -7.05 -29.16 -17.37
N ILE A 311 -5.79 -28.73 -17.47
CA ILE A 311 -4.67 -29.28 -16.70
C ILE A 311 -4.92 -29.07 -15.21
N GLU A 312 -5.26 -27.85 -14.78
CA GLU A 312 -5.56 -27.54 -13.39
C GLU A 312 -6.67 -28.44 -12.83
N THR A 313 -7.76 -28.63 -13.58
CA THR A 313 -8.89 -29.49 -13.18
C THR A 313 -8.45 -30.95 -13.04
N LYS A 314 -7.66 -31.46 -13.98
CA LYS A 314 -7.14 -32.84 -13.93
C LYS A 314 -6.17 -33.04 -12.77
N VAL A 315 -5.28 -32.08 -12.52
CA VAL A 315 -4.33 -32.13 -11.40
C VAL A 315 -5.07 -32.08 -10.06
N ARG A 316 -6.06 -31.19 -9.91
CA ARG A 316 -6.90 -31.15 -8.70
C ARG A 316 -7.61 -32.47 -8.47
N SER A 317 -8.26 -33.01 -9.51
CA SER A 317 -8.90 -34.33 -9.43
C SER A 317 -7.90 -35.43 -9.05
N PHE A 318 -6.71 -35.43 -9.63
CA PHE A 318 -5.66 -36.39 -9.26
C PHE A 318 -5.25 -36.27 -7.79
N ILE A 319 -5.02 -35.04 -7.29
CA ILE A 319 -4.68 -34.80 -5.89
C ILE A 319 -5.82 -35.26 -4.96
N ASP A 320 -7.08 -34.96 -5.31
CA ASP A 320 -8.23 -35.37 -4.48
C ASP A 320 -8.39 -36.90 -4.41
N HIS A 321 -8.06 -37.61 -5.49
CA HIS A 321 -8.18 -39.06 -5.57
C HIS A 321 -6.96 -39.83 -5.03
N PHE A 322 -5.76 -39.27 -5.14
CA PHE A 322 -4.50 -39.99 -4.86
C PHE A 322 -3.61 -39.29 -3.81
N GLY A 323 -3.95 -38.09 -3.35
CA GLY A 323 -3.15 -37.28 -2.43
C GLY A 323 -3.40 -37.54 -0.94
N LYS A 324 -4.02 -38.68 -0.58
CA LYS A 324 -4.14 -39.12 0.82
C LYS A 324 -2.98 -40.00 1.24
#